data_AF-C6Q0N2-F1
#
_entry.id   AF-C6Q0N2-F1
#
_cell.length_a   1.000
_cell.length_b   1.000
_cell.length_c   1.000
_cell.angle_alpha   90.00
_cell.angle_beta   90.00
_cell.angle_gamma   90.00
#
_symmetry.space_group_name_H-M   'P 1'
#
loop_
_entity.id
_entity.type
_entity.pdbx_description
1 polymer ?
#
loop_
_entity_poly.entity_id
_entity_poly.type
_entity_poly.pdbx_seq_one_letter_code
_entity_poly.pdbx_strand_id
1 'polypeptide(L)'
;MSRNHINNSVNIDNQKIEPVVKVEKEKVNPCEGKIKTVEEYLNAIDSIYEKFWEEDQNDDTIKYSSKIWYRGVRAQDYKMLPSISRNDLNVNYETTFLSKFKSKAIPYLGQLPSYPFSEGLAGYWDWMFLMQHYGVPTRLMDWSEDALVALIFAINVDATPKELDKDPAVWCLNPVKLNEAFNFNNAYPLGYIPNVEEKQVYEMFGPEQSGFVNKKPCAVYGPLNSARIVAQKGVFTIFPYTDNMIEFDKLPDSSDYMEKLIICKDSREDITEQLRKYGINYAQLFPEIEYVSKEIFEEGY
;
A
#
# COMPACT_ATOMS: atom_id res chain seq x y z
N MET A 1 27.61 -10.17 -97.07
CA MET A 1 26.63 -11.26 -97.22
C MET A 1 26.05 -11.54 -95.84
N SER A 2 24.94 -10.88 -95.52
CA SER A 2 23.59 -11.48 -95.35
C SER A 2 23.37 -11.90 -93.88
N ARG A 3 22.86 -10.99 -93.03
CA ARG A 3 21.44 -10.80 -92.68
C ARG A 3 20.73 -12.10 -92.30
N ASN A 4 20.32 -12.20 -91.03
CA ASN A 4 18.90 -12.40 -90.70
C ASN A 4 18.60 -11.93 -89.26
N HIS A 5 17.57 -11.09 -89.18
CA HIS A 5 16.90 -10.60 -87.98
C HIS A 5 15.92 -11.64 -87.45
N ILE A 6 15.78 -11.75 -86.13
CA ILE A 6 14.51 -12.06 -85.48
C ILE A 6 14.38 -11.17 -84.24
N ASN A 7 13.32 -10.36 -84.22
CA ASN A 7 12.86 -9.54 -83.12
C ASN A 7 12.34 -10.41 -81.96
N ASN A 8 12.49 -9.95 -80.73
CA ASN A 8 11.37 -9.96 -79.79
C ASN A 8 11.58 -8.92 -78.67
N SER A 9 10.70 -7.93 -78.71
CA SER A 9 10.43 -6.92 -77.71
C SER A 9 9.91 -7.55 -76.41
N VAL A 10 10.50 -7.20 -75.27
CA VAL A 10 9.91 -7.42 -73.95
C VAL A 10 9.58 -6.08 -73.31
N ASN A 11 8.38 -6.07 -72.75
CA ASN A 11 7.54 -4.96 -72.37
C ASN A 11 8.05 -4.23 -71.13
N ILE A 12 7.82 -2.92 -71.07
CA ILE A 12 8.09 -2.06 -69.93
C ILE A 12 6.95 -2.26 -68.92
N ASP A 13 7.18 -3.06 -67.88
CA ASP A 13 6.24 -3.12 -66.75
C ASP A 13 6.48 -1.94 -65.80
N ASN A 14 5.62 -0.94 -65.93
CA ASN A 14 5.37 0.09 -64.94
C ASN A 14 4.82 -0.56 -63.66
N GLN A 15 5.70 -0.92 -62.72
CA GLN A 15 5.28 -1.16 -61.34
C GLN A 15 4.87 0.17 -60.72
N LYS A 16 3.55 0.39 -60.63
CA LYS A 16 2.95 1.42 -59.76
C LYS A 16 3.37 1.12 -58.32
N ILE A 17 4.18 2.00 -57.74
CA ILE A 17 4.44 2.03 -56.31
C ILE A 17 3.15 2.51 -55.65
N GLU A 18 2.43 1.61 -55.00
CA GLU A 18 1.32 1.98 -54.12
C GLU A 18 1.87 2.74 -52.91
N PRO A 19 1.22 3.83 -52.45
CA PRO A 19 1.69 4.57 -51.30
C PRO A 19 1.55 3.72 -50.05
N VAL A 20 2.65 3.57 -49.31
CA VAL A 20 2.68 2.96 -47.99
C VAL A 20 1.73 3.73 -47.08
N VAL A 21 0.56 3.14 -46.79
CA VAL A 21 -0.37 3.64 -45.78
C VAL A 21 0.38 3.62 -44.44
N LYS A 22 0.77 4.80 -43.95
CA LYS A 22 1.22 4.95 -42.58
C LYS A 22 0.04 4.60 -41.68
N VAL A 23 0.08 3.41 -41.09
CA VAL A 23 -0.79 3.05 -39.98
C VAL A 23 -0.41 3.98 -38.84
N GLU A 24 -1.18 5.05 -38.64
CA GLU A 24 -1.16 5.79 -37.39
C GLU A 24 -1.52 4.80 -36.29
N LYS A 25 -0.53 4.43 -35.48
CA LYS A 25 -0.80 3.69 -34.24
C LYS A 25 -1.71 4.60 -33.42
N GLU A 26 -2.94 4.17 -33.18
CA GLU A 26 -3.84 4.80 -32.21
C GLU A 26 -3.02 5.09 -30.95
N LYS A 27 -2.93 6.37 -30.59
CA LYS A 27 -2.31 6.77 -29.33
C LYS A 27 -3.23 6.27 -28.22
N VAL A 28 -2.96 5.06 -27.73
CA VAL A 28 -3.56 4.55 -26.49
C VAL A 28 -3.37 5.61 -25.43
N ASN A 29 -4.46 6.14 -24.89
CA ASN A 29 -4.40 7.17 -23.87
C ASN A 29 -3.74 6.56 -22.63
N PRO A 30 -2.54 7.01 -22.22
CA PRO A 30 -1.80 6.39 -21.13
C PRO A 30 -2.53 6.48 -19.78
N CYS A 31 -3.52 7.37 -19.64
CA CYS A 31 -4.34 7.53 -18.44
C CYS A 31 -5.73 6.87 -18.54
N GLU A 32 -6.03 6.10 -19.59
CA GLU A 32 -7.32 5.42 -19.71
C GLU A 32 -7.57 4.45 -18.54
N GLY A 33 -8.73 4.56 -17.89
CA GLY A 33 -9.09 3.74 -16.72
C GLY A 33 -8.31 4.07 -15.43
N LYS A 34 -7.52 5.14 -15.41
CA LYS A 34 -6.75 5.58 -14.23
C LYS A 34 -7.34 6.85 -13.63
N ILE A 35 -7.15 7.00 -12.32
CA ILE A 35 -7.50 8.21 -11.56
C ILE A 35 -6.61 9.38 -11.96
N LYS A 36 -7.19 10.52 -12.31
CA LYS A 36 -6.48 11.75 -12.69
C LYS A 36 -6.77 12.94 -11.77
N THR A 37 -7.83 12.87 -10.97
CA THR A 37 -8.23 13.97 -10.05
C THR A 37 -8.56 13.44 -8.66
N VAL A 38 -8.57 14.32 -7.66
CA VAL A 38 -9.01 13.98 -6.29
C VAL A 38 -10.50 13.61 -6.28
N GLU A 39 -11.32 14.25 -7.12
CA GLU A 39 -12.74 13.91 -7.25
C GLU A 39 -12.94 12.50 -7.83
N GLU A 40 -12.24 12.15 -8.92
CA GLU A 40 -12.28 10.79 -9.48
C GLU A 40 -11.82 9.75 -8.44
N TYR A 41 -10.81 10.09 -7.64
CA TYR A 41 -10.35 9.23 -6.54
C TYR A 41 -11.45 9.00 -5.51
N LEU A 42 -12.07 10.05 -4.99
CA LEU A 42 -13.11 9.95 -3.97
C LEU A 42 -14.33 9.18 -4.48
N ASN A 43 -14.78 9.43 -5.72
CA ASN A 43 -15.86 8.67 -6.33
C ASN A 43 -15.52 7.16 -6.43
N ALA A 44 -14.27 6.82 -6.75
CA ALA A 44 -13.84 5.42 -6.79
C ALA A 44 -13.80 4.77 -5.40
N ILE A 45 -13.46 5.54 -4.36
CA ILE A 45 -13.52 5.08 -2.96
C ILE A 45 -14.97 4.79 -2.56
N ASP A 46 -15.91 5.68 -2.91
CA ASP A 46 -17.34 5.47 -2.65
C ASP A 46 -17.85 4.19 -3.34
N SER A 47 -17.47 3.96 -4.61
CA SER A 47 -17.83 2.70 -5.31
C SER A 47 -17.22 1.45 -4.68
N ILE A 48 -15.99 1.52 -4.16
CA ILE A 48 -15.38 0.38 -3.42
C ILE A 48 -16.11 0.14 -2.12
N TYR A 49 -16.53 1.20 -1.43
CA TYR A 49 -17.32 1.10 -0.22
C TYR A 49 -18.66 0.43 -0.48
N GLU A 50 -19.39 0.85 -1.50
CA GLU A 50 -20.62 0.17 -1.92
C GLU A 50 -20.35 -1.31 -2.19
N LYS A 51 -19.34 -1.62 -3.01
CA LYS A 51 -18.96 -3.01 -3.32
C LYS A 51 -18.67 -3.87 -2.07
N PHE A 52 -17.93 -3.34 -1.10
CA PHE A 52 -17.55 -4.10 0.10
C PHE A 52 -18.71 -4.31 1.08
N TRP A 53 -19.79 -3.52 0.99
CA TRP A 53 -20.84 -3.49 2.00
C TRP A 53 -22.27 -3.65 1.44
N GLU A 54 -22.45 -3.79 0.12
CA GLU A 54 -23.76 -3.94 -0.55
C GLU A 54 -24.58 -5.15 -0.06
N GLU A 55 -23.95 -6.25 0.36
CA GLU A 55 -24.65 -7.47 0.80
C GLU A 55 -25.07 -7.45 2.30
N ASP A 56 -24.38 -6.66 3.12
CA ASP A 56 -24.46 -6.72 4.59
C ASP A 56 -25.40 -5.66 5.21
N GLN A 57 -25.89 -4.69 4.43
CA GLN A 57 -26.71 -3.57 4.92
C GLN A 57 -28.21 -3.92 5.16
N ASN A 58 -28.63 -5.15 4.85
CA ASN A 58 -30.04 -5.59 5.03
C ASN A 58 -30.39 -6.03 6.46
N ASP A 59 -29.40 -6.15 7.35
CA ASP A 59 -29.61 -6.51 8.74
C ASP A 59 -29.36 -5.30 9.64
N ASP A 60 -30.44 -4.75 10.21
CA ASP A 60 -30.46 -3.66 11.20
C ASP A 60 -29.58 -3.95 12.46
N THR A 61 -28.95 -5.11 12.53
CA THR A 61 -27.99 -5.50 13.58
C THR A 61 -26.54 -5.10 13.30
N ILE A 62 -26.15 -4.69 12.08
CA ILE A 62 -24.77 -4.23 11.80
C ILE A 62 -24.61 -2.77 12.21
N LYS A 63 -24.36 -2.57 13.51
CA LYS A 63 -24.15 -1.26 14.15
C LYS A 63 -22.69 -0.79 14.10
N TYR A 64 -21.90 -1.26 13.13
CA TYR A 64 -20.46 -1.00 13.06
C TYR A 64 -20.11 -0.09 11.90
N SER A 65 -19.14 0.79 12.12
CA SER A 65 -18.51 1.56 11.07
C SER A 65 -17.88 0.57 10.08
N SER A 66 -18.39 0.55 8.87
CA SER A 66 -17.79 -0.06 7.68
C SER A 66 -16.46 0.62 7.40
N LYS A 67 -15.40 0.07 7.99
CA LYS A 67 -14.05 0.63 7.87
C LYS A 67 -13.37 0.05 6.64
N ILE A 68 -12.77 0.92 5.87
CA ILE A 68 -11.84 0.56 4.80
C ILE A 68 -10.49 1.13 5.20
N TRP A 69 -9.45 0.35 5.03
CA TRP A 69 -8.07 0.76 5.25
C TRP A 69 -7.37 0.98 3.93
N TYR A 70 -6.49 1.97 3.89
CA TYR A 70 -5.87 2.44 2.66
C TYR A 70 -4.36 2.40 2.75
N ARG A 71 -3.70 2.04 1.65
CA ARG A 71 -2.24 2.09 1.54
C ARG A 71 -1.81 2.64 0.20
N GLY A 72 -1.18 3.81 0.24
CA GLY A 72 -0.56 4.43 -0.92
C GLY A 72 0.80 3.80 -1.25
N VAL A 73 1.01 3.48 -2.52
CA VAL A 73 2.28 3.01 -3.05
C VAL A 73 2.68 3.86 -4.26
N ARG A 74 3.95 4.24 -4.32
CA ARG A 74 4.48 5.12 -5.38
C ARG A 74 4.61 4.44 -6.74
N ALA A 75 4.39 3.13 -6.81
CA ALA A 75 4.41 2.35 -8.03
C ALA A 75 3.41 1.19 -7.93
N GLN A 76 2.62 0.99 -8.98
CA GLN A 76 1.57 -0.03 -9.04
C GLN A 76 2.07 -1.48 -8.96
N ASP A 77 3.36 -1.70 -9.22
CA ASP A 77 4.06 -2.99 -9.14
C ASP A 77 4.85 -3.16 -7.84
N TYR A 78 4.61 -2.29 -6.86
CA TYR A 78 5.18 -2.41 -5.52
C TYR A 78 4.71 -3.71 -4.86
N LYS A 79 5.67 -4.52 -4.40
CA LYS A 79 5.40 -5.81 -3.75
C LYS A 79 4.73 -5.61 -2.40
N MET A 80 3.53 -6.18 -2.22
CA MET A 80 2.80 -6.15 -0.96
C MET A 80 3.33 -7.21 0.02
N LEU A 81 4.62 -7.12 0.33
CA LEU A 81 5.30 -7.92 1.37
C LEU A 81 5.76 -7.00 2.50
N PRO A 82 5.80 -7.46 3.75
CA PRO A 82 6.40 -6.69 4.82
C PRO A 82 7.92 -6.55 4.61
N SER A 83 8.55 -5.58 5.25
CA SER A 83 9.97 -5.24 5.02
C SER A 83 10.91 -6.40 5.34
N ILE A 84 10.56 -7.27 6.30
CA ILE A 84 11.34 -8.46 6.66
C ILE A 84 11.33 -9.56 5.60
N SER A 85 10.43 -9.52 4.62
CA SER A 85 10.32 -10.52 3.55
C SER A 85 10.84 -9.99 2.21
N ARG A 86 11.74 -9.00 2.25
CA ARG A 86 12.34 -8.34 1.07
C ARG A 86 13.86 -8.42 1.13
N ASN A 87 14.53 -8.20 0.00
CA ASN A 87 16.00 -8.09 -0.08
C ASN A 87 16.74 -9.26 0.59
N ASP A 88 16.34 -10.50 0.28
CA ASP A 88 16.91 -11.75 0.82
C ASP A 88 16.74 -11.95 2.34
N LEU A 89 15.91 -11.14 3.00
CA LEU A 89 15.48 -11.32 4.37
C LEU A 89 14.30 -12.30 4.46
N ASN A 90 14.08 -12.82 5.66
CA ASN A 90 12.95 -13.67 6.02
C ASN A 90 12.62 -13.52 7.52
N VAL A 91 11.50 -14.11 7.94
CA VAL A 91 10.97 -13.99 9.31
C VAL A 91 11.93 -14.48 10.39
N ASN A 92 12.86 -15.39 10.08
CA ASN A 92 13.83 -15.90 11.06
C ASN A 92 14.82 -14.83 11.54
N TYR A 93 14.96 -13.72 10.81
CA TYR A 93 15.78 -12.59 11.25
C TYR A 93 15.12 -11.73 12.32
N GLU A 94 13.82 -11.85 12.55
CA GLU A 94 13.07 -10.94 13.42
C GLU A 94 13.62 -10.92 14.84
N THR A 95 13.76 -12.09 15.47
CA THR A 95 14.25 -12.21 16.85
C THR A 95 15.68 -11.67 16.97
N THR A 96 16.49 -11.84 15.92
CA THR A 96 17.85 -11.30 15.86
C THR A 96 17.85 -9.77 15.77
N PHE A 97 17.01 -9.20 14.90
CA PHE A 97 16.86 -7.75 14.76
C PHE A 97 16.30 -7.12 16.03
N LEU A 98 15.28 -7.74 16.63
CA LEU A 98 14.70 -7.33 17.91
C LEU A 98 15.75 -7.31 19.03
N SER A 99 16.52 -8.38 19.18
CA SER A 99 17.58 -8.47 20.20
C SER A 99 18.64 -7.36 20.02
N LYS A 100 19.13 -7.17 18.79
CA LYS A 100 20.12 -6.13 18.48
C LYS A 100 19.57 -4.73 18.68
N PHE A 101 18.33 -4.49 18.25
CA PHE A 101 17.67 -3.19 18.38
C PHE A 101 17.47 -2.84 19.85
N LYS A 102 16.95 -3.75 20.67
CA LYS A 102 16.83 -3.60 22.13
C LYS A 102 18.16 -3.18 22.77
N SER A 103 19.24 -3.91 22.48
CA SER A 103 20.57 -3.61 23.03
C SER A 103 21.09 -2.22 22.63
N LYS A 104 20.82 -1.78 21.40
CA LYS A 104 21.28 -0.49 20.88
C LYS A 104 20.37 0.68 21.27
N ALA A 105 19.10 0.42 21.57
CA ALA A 105 18.13 1.43 21.95
C ALA A 105 18.26 1.89 23.40
N ILE A 106 18.97 1.15 24.27
CA ILE A 106 19.14 1.45 25.71
C ILE A 106 19.49 2.92 25.99
N PRO A 107 20.47 3.55 25.31
CA PRO A 107 20.84 4.94 25.57
C PRO A 107 19.74 5.96 25.25
N TYR A 108 18.74 5.56 24.46
CA TYR A 108 17.70 6.43 23.92
C TYR A 108 16.34 6.22 24.58
N LEU A 109 16.20 5.24 25.49
CA LEU A 109 14.90 4.81 26.05
C LEU A 109 14.04 5.98 26.57
N GLY A 110 14.64 6.94 27.28
CA GLY A 110 13.92 8.09 27.83
C GLY A 110 13.40 9.11 26.81
N GLN A 111 13.76 8.96 25.54
CA GLN A 111 13.31 9.82 24.42
C GLN A 111 12.33 9.08 23.51
N LEU A 112 12.09 7.79 23.75
CA LEU A 112 11.23 6.99 22.89
C LEU A 112 9.76 7.33 23.17
N PRO A 113 8.93 7.45 22.11
CA PRO A 113 7.54 7.89 22.22
C PRO A 113 6.63 6.97 23.07
N SER A 114 7.07 5.74 23.38
CA SER A 114 6.26 4.70 24.02
C SER A 114 6.92 4.11 25.29
N TYR A 115 7.92 4.78 25.86
CA TYR A 115 8.58 4.32 27.08
C TYR A 115 7.86 4.82 28.35
N PRO A 116 7.75 4.02 29.44
CA PRO A 116 8.19 2.63 29.56
C PRO A 116 7.29 1.66 28.78
N PHE A 117 7.90 0.62 28.20
CA PHE A 117 7.14 -0.42 27.51
C PHE A 117 6.41 -1.32 28.50
N SER A 118 5.32 -1.92 28.03
CA SER A 118 4.57 -2.89 28.81
C SER A 118 5.42 -4.11 29.14
N GLU A 119 5.19 -4.71 30.31
CA GLU A 119 5.79 -6.00 30.65
C GLU A 119 5.08 -7.15 29.92
N GLY A 120 5.77 -8.28 29.74
CA GLY A 120 5.18 -9.49 29.16
C GLY A 120 4.86 -9.38 27.66
N LEU A 121 3.72 -9.95 27.25
CA LEU A 121 3.35 -10.13 25.83
C LEU A 121 3.18 -8.80 25.08
N ALA A 122 2.60 -7.79 25.75
CA ALA A 122 2.41 -6.46 25.18
C ALA A 122 3.75 -5.77 24.86
N GLY A 123 4.78 -6.00 25.68
CA GLY A 123 6.11 -5.44 25.46
C GLY A 123 6.76 -5.91 24.16
N TYR A 124 6.50 -7.15 23.70
CA TYR A 124 7.04 -7.59 22.41
C TYR A 124 6.54 -6.72 21.25
N TRP A 125 5.24 -6.40 21.24
CA TRP A 125 4.65 -5.57 20.19
C TRP A 125 5.14 -4.14 20.25
N ASP A 126 5.25 -3.53 21.44
CA ASP A 126 5.83 -2.19 21.59
C ASP A 126 7.18 -2.07 20.86
N TRP A 127 8.05 -3.06 21.05
CA TRP A 127 9.34 -3.11 20.35
C TRP A 127 9.22 -3.31 18.85
N MET A 128 8.27 -4.13 18.38
CA MET A 128 8.01 -4.33 16.95
C MET A 128 7.54 -3.05 16.26
N PHE A 129 6.60 -2.33 16.88
CA PHE A 129 6.13 -1.04 16.36
C PHE A 129 7.24 0.01 16.36
N LEU A 130 8.08 0.00 17.39
CA LEU A 130 9.23 0.91 17.43
C LEU A 130 10.28 0.59 16.35
N MET A 131 10.56 -0.69 16.14
CA MET A 131 11.42 -1.16 15.05
C MET A 131 10.89 -0.69 13.69
N GLN A 132 9.59 -0.88 13.44
CA GLN A 132 8.92 -0.42 12.23
C GLN A 132 9.05 1.10 12.06
N HIS A 133 8.81 1.86 13.12
CA HIS A 133 8.91 3.32 13.12
C HIS A 133 10.30 3.83 12.72
N TYR A 134 11.36 3.16 13.19
CA TYR A 134 12.76 3.50 12.86
C TYR A 134 13.33 2.72 11.66
N GLY A 135 12.48 2.03 10.89
CA GLY A 135 12.88 1.38 9.64
C GLY A 135 13.67 0.08 9.80
N VAL A 136 13.70 -0.52 10.99
CA VAL A 136 14.22 -1.87 11.16
C VAL A 136 13.21 -2.86 10.56
N PRO A 137 13.64 -3.83 9.72
CA PRO A 137 12.70 -4.74 9.07
C PRO A 137 11.82 -5.53 10.05
N THR A 138 10.52 -5.55 9.80
CA THR A 138 9.50 -6.28 10.59
C THR A 138 8.49 -6.97 9.67
N ARG A 139 7.62 -7.81 10.25
CA ARG A 139 6.41 -8.38 9.59
C ARG A 139 5.18 -7.47 9.67
N LEU A 140 5.32 -6.26 10.21
CA LEU A 140 4.25 -5.28 10.21
C LEU A 140 4.17 -4.59 8.84
N MET A 141 2.95 -4.24 8.45
CA MET A 141 2.70 -3.39 7.30
C MET A 141 1.72 -2.30 7.69
N ASP A 142 2.07 -1.06 7.36
CA ASP A 142 1.29 0.12 7.70
C ASP A 142 0.12 0.33 6.72
N TRP A 143 -0.99 0.81 7.25
CA TRP A 143 -2.19 1.23 6.54
C TRP A 143 -2.70 2.51 7.18
N SER A 144 -3.66 3.18 6.55
CA SER A 144 -4.33 4.36 7.09
C SER A 144 -5.85 4.16 7.07
N GLU A 145 -6.56 4.65 8.08
CA GLU A 145 -8.02 4.79 8.02
C GLU A 145 -8.46 6.01 7.18
N ASP A 146 -7.52 6.75 6.60
CA ASP A 146 -7.79 7.96 5.81
C ASP A 146 -7.37 7.77 4.34
N ALA A 147 -8.37 7.86 3.45
CA ALA A 147 -8.15 7.69 2.02
C ALA A 147 -7.21 8.77 1.44
N LEU A 148 -7.26 10.00 1.94
CA LEU A 148 -6.47 11.11 1.42
C LEU A 148 -5.02 11.03 1.89
N VAL A 149 -4.80 10.50 3.09
CA VAL A 149 -3.45 10.14 3.58
C VAL A 149 -2.80 9.13 2.63
N ALA A 150 -3.51 8.06 2.27
CA ALA A 150 -3.00 7.07 1.32
C ALA A 150 -2.73 7.67 -0.07
N LEU A 151 -3.60 8.56 -0.55
CA LEU A 151 -3.37 9.27 -1.81
C LEU A 151 -2.08 10.10 -1.77
N ILE A 152 -1.84 10.84 -0.69
CA ILE A 152 -0.59 11.60 -0.49
C ILE A 152 0.63 10.68 -0.54
N PHE A 153 0.57 9.52 0.13
CA PHE A 153 1.66 8.54 0.08
C PHE A 153 1.92 7.99 -1.32
N ALA A 154 0.86 7.77 -2.11
CA ALA A 154 0.95 7.28 -3.47
C ALA A 154 1.61 8.28 -4.42
N ILE A 155 1.22 9.56 -4.35
CA ILE A 155 1.74 10.62 -5.24
C ILE A 155 3.00 11.32 -4.73
N ASN A 156 3.44 10.96 -3.51
CA ASN A 156 4.51 11.59 -2.74
C ASN A 156 5.69 12.12 -3.57
N VAL A 157 6.06 13.38 -3.30
CA VAL A 157 7.11 14.16 -3.98
C VAL A 157 8.53 13.58 -3.83
N ASP A 158 8.79 12.82 -2.76
CA ASP A 158 10.09 12.17 -2.52
C ASP A 158 10.24 10.86 -3.34
N ALA A 159 9.40 10.63 -4.36
CA ALA A 159 9.50 9.47 -5.25
C ALA A 159 10.82 9.47 -6.04
N THR A 160 11.45 8.30 -6.14
CA THR A 160 12.65 8.12 -6.95
C THR A 160 12.34 8.28 -8.45
N PRO A 161 13.32 8.61 -9.31
CA PRO A 161 13.10 8.70 -10.76
C PRO A 161 12.49 7.42 -11.37
N LYS A 162 12.81 6.25 -10.81
CA LYS A 162 12.24 4.96 -11.24
C LYS A 162 10.77 4.80 -10.84
N GLU A 163 10.37 5.37 -9.70
CA GLU A 163 8.98 5.35 -9.25
C GLU A 163 8.14 6.39 -10.01
N LEU A 164 8.72 7.56 -10.33
CA LEU A 164 8.05 8.59 -11.12
C LEU A 164 7.67 8.12 -12.53
N ASP A 165 8.43 7.18 -13.11
CA ASP A 165 8.09 6.59 -14.41
C ASP A 165 6.94 5.56 -14.34
N LYS A 166 6.45 5.24 -13.14
CA LYS A 166 5.37 4.28 -12.92
C LYS A 166 4.12 4.96 -12.40
N ASP A 167 2.98 4.40 -12.75
CA ASP A 167 1.71 4.77 -12.15
C ASP A 167 1.74 4.44 -10.65
N PRO A 168 1.45 5.41 -9.76
CA PRO A 168 1.21 5.10 -8.37
C PRO A 168 -0.14 4.39 -8.19
N ALA A 169 -0.34 3.81 -7.01
CA ALA A 169 -1.60 3.13 -6.69
C ALA A 169 -1.97 3.32 -5.22
N VAL A 170 -3.27 3.19 -4.94
CA VAL A 170 -3.79 3.04 -3.59
C VAL A 170 -4.49 1.69 -3.48
N TRP A 171 -4.09 0.92 -2.47
CA TRP A 171 -4.80 -0.28 -2.07
C TRP A 171 -5.89 0.06 -1.07
N CYS A 172 -7.08 -0.49 -1.25
CA CYS A 172 -8.21 -0.44 -0.33
C CYS A 172 -8.40 -1.84 0.26
N LEU A 173 -8.51 -1.94 1.57
CA LEU A 173 -8.61 -3.19 2.32
C LEU A 173 -9.89 -3.15 3.16
N ASN A 174 -10.69 -4.22 3.11
CA ASN A 174 -11.73 -4.52 4.09
C ASN A 174 -11.09 -5.35 5.25
N PRO A 175 -10.67 -4.70 6.36
CA PRO A 175 -10.01 -5.38 7.47
C PRO A 175 -10.92 -6.35 8.21
N VAL A 176 -12.24 -6.10 8.20
CA VAL A 176 -13.23 -6.98 8.82
C VAL A 176 -13.28 -8.29 8.05
N LYS A 177 -13.47 -8.20 6.72
CA LYS A 177 -13.53 -9.37 5.86
C LYS A 177 -12.24 -10.18 5.88
N LEU A 178 -11.08 -9.50 5.88
CA LEU A 178 -9.78 -10.16 6.07
C LEU A 178 -9.74 -10.97 7.38
N ASN A 179 -10.22 -10.38 8.47
CA ASN A 179 -10.13 -10.96 9.80
C ASN A 179 -11.12 -12.11 10.05
N GLU A 180 -12.13 -12.33 9.21
CA GLU A 180 -12.99 -13.53 9.27
C GLU A 180 -12.19 -14.84 9.17
N ALA A 181 -10.96 -14.79 8.64
CA ALA A 181 -10.04 -15.91 8.60
C ALA A 181 -9.55 -16.37 9.99
N PHE A 182 -9.76 -15.56 11.03
CA PHE A 182 -9.28 -15.82 12.38
C PHE A 182 -10.45 -15.77 13.37
N ASN A 183 -10.36 -16.56 14.44
CA ASN A 183 -11.32 -16.49 15.53
C ASN A 183 -10.69 -15.76 16.72
N PHE A 184 -10.64 -14.43 16.65
CA PHE A 184 -10.09 -13.63 17.74
C PHE A 184 -10.95 -13.65 18.99
N ASN A 185 -12.27 -13.84 18.88
CA ASN A 185 -13.15 -14.09 20.03
C ASN A 185 -14.61 -14.36 19.64
N ASN A 186 -15.28 -15.19 20.46
CA ASN A 186 -16.75 -15.30 20.51
C ASN A 186 -17.39 -14.19 21.39
N ALA A 187 -16.59 -13.40 22.10
CA ALA A 187 -17.04 -12.40 23.08
C ALA A 187 -17.19 -10.98 22.51
N TYR A 188 -16.65 -10.72 21.32
CA TYR A 188 -16.77 -9.45 20.62
C TYR A 188 -17.70 -9.62 19.42
N PRO A 189 -18.39 -8.55 19.00
CA PRO A 189 -19.31 -8.63 17.89
C PRO A 189 -18.60 -8.92 16.56
N LEU A 190 -19.37 -9.40 15.58
CA LEU A 190 -18.94 -9.46 14.17
C LEU A 190 -18.44 -8.09 13.72
N GLY A 191 -17.31 -8.05 13.01
CA GLY A 191 -16.67 -6.78 12.60
C GLY A 191 -15.60 -6.25 13.55
N TYR A 192 -15.27 -6.98 14.61
CA TYR A 192 -14.21 -6.59 15.53
C TYR A 192 -12.82 -6.69 14.90
N ILE A 193 -12.05 -5.60 15.01
CA ILE A 193 -10.62 -5.57 14.69
C ILE A 193 -9.88 -5.48 16.03
N PRO A 194 -9.04 -6.47 16.37
CA PRO A 194 -8.40 -6.52 17.68
C PRO A 194 -7.31 -5.46 17.83
N ASN A 195 -7.03 -5.09 19.07
CA ASN A 195 -5.80 -4.42 19.46
C ASN A 195 -4.67 -5.46 19.55
N VAL A 196 -3.47 -5.08 19.15
CA VAL A 196 -2.29 -5.95 19.20
C VAL A 196 -1.92 -6.43 20.61
N GLU A 197 -2.33 -5.71 21.66
CA GLU A 197 -2.13 -6.07 23.07
C GLU A 197 -3.01 -7.24 23.53
N GLU A 198 -4.01 -7.63 22.75
CA GLU A 198 -4.86 -8.77 23.07
C GLU A 198 -4.10 -10.10 23.02
N LYS A 199 -4.36 -10.95 24.01
CA LYS A 199 -3.69 -12.24 24.18
C LYS A 199 -3.79 -13.13 22.94
N GLN A 200 -4.96 -13.17 22.30
CA GLN A 200 -5.25 -13.98 21.13
C GLN A 200 -4.38 -13.58 19.93
N VAL A 201 -4.10 -12.28 19.77
CA VAL A 201 -3.21 -11.79 18.72
C VAL A 201 -1.79 -12.31 18.95
N TYR A 202 -1.30 -12.26 20.20
CA TYR A 202 0.00 -12.84 20.53
C TYR A 202 0.05 -14.37 20.36
N GLU A 203 -0.99 -15.09 20.77
CA GLU A 203 -1.02 -16.56 20.64
C GLU A 203 -0.98 -17.01 19.16
N MET A 204 -1.60 -16.23 18.28
CA MET A 204 -1.65 -16.51 16.84
C MET A 204 -0.45 -15.98 16.06
N PHE A 205 0.08 -14.82 16.42
CA PHE A 205 1.09 -14.12 15.62
C PHE A 205 2.39 -13.84 16.38
N GLY A 206 2.52 -14.12 17.67
CA GLY A 206 3.75 -13.93 18.43
C GLY A 206 4.85 -14.95 18.08
N PRO A 207 6.11 -14.70 18.48
CA PRO A 207 7.24 -15.59 18.20
C PRO A 207 7.09 -17.00 18.80
N GLU A 208 6.30 -17.13 19.87
CA GLU A 208 6.02 -18.38 20.56
C GLU A 208 4.65 -18.95 20.18
N GLN A 209 4.19 -18.71 18.95
CA GLN A 209 2.86 -19.14 18.49
C GLN A 209 2.60 -20.63 18.76
N SER A 210 1.47 -20.93 19.39
CA SER A 210 1.12 -22.26 19.88
C SER A 210 0.39 -23.06 18.81
N GLY A 211 1.13 -23.64 17.85
CA GLY A 211 0.57 -24.60 16.89
C GLY A 211 -0.36 -24.03 15.82
N PHE A 212 -0.56 -22.71 15.78
CA PHE A 212 -1.27 -22.02 14.71
C PHE A 212 -0.35 -21.83 13.50
N VAL A 213 -0.75 -22.36 12.34
CA VAL A 213 -0.08 -22.09 11.06
C VAL A 213 -0.95 -21.10 10.28
N ASN A 214 -0.75 -19.81 10.56
CA ASN A 214 -1.46 -18.75 9.87
C ASN A 214 -0.88 -18.55 8.46
N LYS A 215 -1.76 -18.50 7.46
CA LYS A 215 -1.38 -18.30 6.05
C LYS A 215 -1.69 -16.91 5.54
N LYS A 216 -2.44 -16.12 6.31
CA LYS A 216 -2.88 -14.78 5.97
C LYS A 216 -2.38 -13.78 7.03
N PRO A 217 -2.17 -12.52 6.65
CA PRO A 217 -1.97 -11.48 7.63
C PRO A 217 -3.28 -11.16 8.36
N CYS A 218 -3.19 -10.60 9.56
CA CYS A 218 -4.32 -10.11 10.35
C CYS A 218 -4.29 -8.59 10.42
N ALA A 219 -5.46 -7.94 10.29
CA ALA A 219 -5.66 -6.53 10.58
C ALA A 219 -5.76 -6.28 12.09
N VAL A 220 -4.99 -5.33 12.62
CA VAL A 220 -4.97 -4.95 14.03
C VAL A 220 -4.89 -3.44 14.22
N TYR A 221 -5.37 -2.96 15.37
CA TYR A 221 -4.96 -1.67 15.91
C TYR A 221 -3.64 -1.81 16.65
N GLY A 222 -2.66 -1.00 16.22
CA GLY A 222 -1.39 -0.84 16.92
C GLY A 222 -1.43 0.26 17.98
N PRO A 223 -0.39 0.39 18.80
CA PRO A 223 -0.28 1.49 19.77
C PRO A 223 -0.18 2.84 19.05
N LEU A 224 -1.06 3.77 19.37
CA LEU A 224 -1.03 5.16 18.88
C LEU A 224 -0.02 6.02 19.66
N ASN A 225 1.22 5.55 19.72
CA ASN A 225 2.23 6.09 20.62
C ASN A 225 3.02 7.27 20.04
N SER A 226 2.84 7.62 18.76
CA SER A 226 3.54 8.76 18.14
C SER A 226 2.56 9.71 17.45
N ALA A 227 2.88 11.01 17.48
CA ALA A 227 2.11 12.03 16.77
C ALA A 227 1.99 11.72 15.26
N ARG A 228 3.02 11.11 14.67
CA ARG A 228 3.03 10.67 13.27
C ARG A 228 1.94 9.63 13.00
N ILE A 229 1.86 8.57 13.81
CA ILE A 229 0.85 7.51 13.63
C ILE A 229 -0.56 8.10 13.79
N VAL A 230 -0.76 9.00 14.76
CA VAL A 230 -2.05 9.68 14.98
C VAL A 230 -2.43 10.53 13.77
N ALA A 231 -1.51 11.37 13.27
CA ALA A 231 -1.75 12.24 12.11
C ALA A 231 -2.09 11.44 10.84
N GLN A 232 -1.45 10.28 10.67
CA GLN A 232 -1.66 9.40 9.52
C GLN A 232 -2.86 8.47 9.69
N LYS A 233 -3.58 8.51 10.83
CA LYS A 233 -4.60 7.52 11.23
C LYS A 233 -4.11 6.08 11.03
N GLY A 234 -2.90 5.81 11.51
CA GLY A 234 -2.16 4.59 11.25
C GLY A 234 -2.79 3.35 11.86
N VAL A 235 -2.97 2.33 11.03
CA VAL A 235 -3.48 0.98 11.35
C VAL A 235 -2.60 -0.06 10.66
N PHE A 236 -2.68 -1.33 11.04
CA PHE A 236 -1.61 -2.26 10.68
C PHE A 236 -2.11 -3.65 10.32
N THR A 237 -1.38 -4.31 9.43
CA THR A 237 -1.48 -5.76 9.29
C THR A 237 -0.24 -6.46 9.82
N ILE A 238 -0.44 -7.59 10.48
CA ILE A 238 0.62 -8.46 10.99
C ILE A 238 0.70 -9.68 10.09
N PHE A 239 1.84 -9.86 9.42
CA PHE A 239 2.09 -11.05 8.60
C PHE A 239 2.52 -12.25 9.47
N PRO A 240 2.11 -13.48 9.14
CA PRO A 240 2.43 -14.66 9.95
C PRO A 240 3.93 -15.01 9.93
N TYR A 241 4.38 -15.84 10.87
CA TYR A 241 5.74 -16.43 10.85
C TYR A 241 5.85 -17.53 9.79
N THR A 242 5.91 -17.11 8.52
CA THR A 242 5.97 -18.02 7.38
C THR A 242 7.16 -17.66 6.49
N ASP A 243 8.05 -18.61 6.28
CA ASP A 243 9.10 -18.50 5.27
C ASP A 243 8.51 -18.53 3.86
N ASN A 244 9.12 -17.79 2.92
CA ASN A 244 8.64 -17.63 1.55
C ASN A 244 7.20 -17.09 1.48
N MET A 245 6.94 -15.97 2.16
CA MET A 245 5.63 -15.30 2.12
C MET A 245 5.18 -15.00 0.69
N ILE A 246 3.90 -15.24 0.44
CA ILE A 246 3.21 -14.80 -0.77
C ILE A 246 2.88 -13.32 -0.60
N GLU A 247 3.02 -12.53 -1.67
CA GLU A 247 2.58 -11.12 -1.68
C GLU A 247 1.10 -11.03 -1.31
N PHE A 248 0.73 -10.06 -0.48
CA PHE A 248 -0.60 -9.96 0.12
C PHE A 248 -1.72 -9.89 -0.92
N ASP A 249 -1.50 -9.10 -1.98
CA ASP A 249 -2.42 -8.95 -3.10
C ASP A 249 -2.52 -10.20 -3.99
N LYS A 250 -1.62 -11.18 -3.83
CA LYS A 250 -1.58 -12.43 -4.59
C LYS A 250 -2.07 -13.64 -3.80
N LEU A 251 -2.62 -13.43 -2.61
CA LEU A 251 -3.33 -14.49 -1.90
C LEU A 251 -4.56 -14.93 -2.72
N PRO A 252 -4.95 -16.22 -2.70
CA PRO A 252 -6.01 -16.74 -3.57
C PRO A 252 -7.37 -16.04 -3.43
N ASP A 253 -7.63 -15.48 -2.25
CA ASP A 253 -8.87 -14.81 -1.87
C ASP A 253 -8.70 -13.30 -1.67
N SER A 254 -7.58 -12.71 -2.13
CA SER A 254 -7.29 -11.29 -1.93
C SER A 254 -8.38 -10.38 -2.51
N SER A 255 -9.01 -10.76 -3.62
CA SER A 255 -10.11 -10.02 -4.25
C SER A 255 -11.36 -9.89 -3.39
N ASP A 256 -11.52 -10.73 -2.36
CA ASP A 256 -12.70 -10.71 -1.49
C ASP A 256 -12.64 -9.55 -0.49
N TYR A 257 -11.43 -9.01 -0.23
CA TYR A 257 -11.21 -7.96 0.75
C TYR A 257 -10.23 -6.88 0.30
N MET A 258 -9.66 -6.93 -0.90
CA MET A 258 -8.75 -5.91 -1.43
C MET A 258 -9.13 -5.44 -2.82
N GLU A 259 -8.99 -4.13 -3.02
CA GLU A 259 -9.13 -3.47 -4.31
C GLU A 259 -7.97 -2.52 -4.57
N LYS A 260 -7.58 -2.36 -5.84
CA LYS A 260 -6.48 -1.47 -6.25
C LYS A 260 -6.99 -0.35 -7.14
N LEU A 261 -6.76 0.88 -6.71
CA LEU A 261 -6.93 2.08 -7.54
C LEU A 261 -5.59 2.48 -8.14
N ILE A 262 -5.53 2.57 -9.47
CA ILE A 262 -4.33 3.03 -10.19
C ILE A 262 -4.51 4.52 -10.53
N ILE A 263 -3.51 5.31 -10.17
CA ILE A 263 -3.47 6.75 -10.42
C ILE A 263 -2.58 6.99 -11.64
N CYS A 264 -2.98 7.87 -12.54
CA CYS A 264 -2.14 8.19 -13.69
C CYS A 264 -0.85 8.89 -13.22
N LYS A 265 0.32 8.37 -13.60
CA LYS A 265 1.60 9.00 -13.23
C LYS A 265 1.72 10.46 -13.67
N ASP A 266 1.12 10.79 -14.81
CA ASP A 266 1.15 12.13 -15.40
C ASP A 266 0.27 13.13 -14.63
N SER A 267 -0.60 12.65 -13.72
CA SER A 267 -1.49 13.48 -12.89
C SER A 267 -0.99 13.70 -11.46
N ARG A 268 0.22 13.23 -11.10
CA ARG A 268 0.76 13.41 -9.74
C ARG A 268 0.79 14.88 -9.31
N GLU A 269 1.26 15.76 -10.18
CA GLU A 269 1.37 17.20 -9.91
C GLU A 269 -0.01 17.84 -9.77
N ASP A 270 -0.92 17.60 -10.73
CA ASP A 270 -2.30 18.11 -10.69
C ASP A 270 -3.06 17.68 -9.42
N ILE A 271 -2.92 16.41 -9.01
CA ILE A 271 -3.54 15.90 -7.77
C ILE A 271 -2.89 16.54 -6.54
N THR A 272 -1.57 16.71 -6.54
CA THR A 272 -0.85 17.39 -5.43
C THR A 272 -1.34 18.82 -5.27
N GLU A 273 -1.52 19.56 -6.37
CA GLU A 273 -2.09 20.91 -6.33
C GLU A 273 -3.54 20.94 -5.87
N GLN A 274 -4.38 19.98 -6.28
CA GLN A 274 -5.76 19.88 -5.81
C GLN A 274 -5.83 19.66 -4.30
N LEU A 275 -5.03 18.74 -3.76
CA LEU A 275 -4.96 18.49 -2.31
C LEU A 275 -4.53 19.76 -1.56
N ARG A 276 -3.51 20.48 -2.07
CA ARG A 276 -3.10 21.77 -1.50
C ARG A 276 -4.23 22.80 -1.50
N LYS A 277 -4.98 22.91 -2.60
CA LYS A 277 -6.16 23.81 -2.69
C LYS A 277 -7.25 23.45 -1.68
N TYR A 278 -7.36 22.18 -1.29
CA TYR A 278 -8.26 21.71 -0.24
C TYR A 278 -7.67 21.85 1.18
N GLY A 279 -6.48 22.43 1.32
CA GLY A 279 -5.80 22.61 2.60
C GLY A 279 -5.16 21.34 3.17
N ILE A 280 -4.99 20.32 2.32
CA ILE A 280 -4.37 19.05 2.67
C ILE A 280 -2.94 19.08 2.15
N ASN A 281 -1.97 19.02 3.07
CA ASN A 281 -0.56 19.10 2.72
C ASN A 281 0.25 17.97 3.37
N TYR A 282 1.48 17.80 2.89
CA TYR A 282 2.36 16.73 3.36
C TYR A 282 2.79 16.94 4.82
N ALA A 283 2.98 18.19 5.25
CA ALA A 283 3.46 18.51 6.59
C ALA A 283 2.48 18.10 7.71
N GLN A 284 1.18 18.14 7.43
CA GLN A 284 0.16 17.62 8.35
C GLN A 284 0.35 16.14 8.70
N LEU A 285 0.96 15.34 7.82
CA LEU A 285 1.19 13.90 8.04
C LEU A 285 2.50 13.59 8.74
N PHE A 286 3.42 14.55 8.78
CA PHE A 286 4.75 14.39 9.36
C PHE A 286 4.98 15.52 10.37
N PRO A 287 4.51 15.35 11.61
CA PRO A 287 4.58 16.40 12.63
C PRO A 287 6.01 16.67 13.13
N GLU A 288 7.02 16.00 12.59
CA GLU A 288 8.41 16.28 12.93
C GLU A 288 8.86 17.63 12.37
N ILE A 289 9.67 18.35 13.15
CA ILE A 289 10.14 19.72 12.84
C ILE A 289 10.83 19.83 11.47
N GLU A 290 11.43 18.75 11.00
CA GLU A 290 12.06 18.66 9.67
C GLU A 290 11.04 18.95 8.54
N TYR A 291 9.79 18.52 8.69
CA TYR A 291 8.74 18.72 7.69
C TYR A 291 8.02 20.06 7.83
N VAL A 292 7.97 20.62 9.04
CA VAL A 292 7.53 22.02 9.25
C VAL A 292 8.42 22.97 8.43
N SER A 293 9.72 22.71 8.37
CA SER A 293 10.62 23.53 7.56
C SER A 293 10.31 23.44 6.06
N LYS A 294 9.96 22.26 5.55
CA LYS A 294 9.56 22.07 4.13
C LYS A 294 8.28 22.84 3.81
N GLU A 295 7.29 22.82 4.70
CA GLU A 295 6.03 23.55 4.54
C GLU A 295 6.27 25.05 4.33
N ILE A 296 7.09 25.68 5.16
CA ILE A 296 7.39 27.11 5.09
C ILE A 296 7.99 27.51 3.73
N PHE A 297 8.85 26.66 3.14
CA PHE A 297 9.40 26.91 1.80
C PHE A 297 8.36 26.74 0.70
N GLU A 298 7.40 25.83 0.87
CA GLU A 298 6.32 25.60 -0.10
C GLU A 298 5.24 26.70 -0.07
N GLU A 299 5.05 27.38 1.07
CA GLU A 299 4.10 28.49 1.22
C GLU A 299 4.52 29.77 0.46
N GLY A 300 5.75 29.84 -0.07
CA GLY A 300 6.14 30.80 -1.09
C GLY A 300 6.24 32.27 -0.64
N TYR A 301 6.65 32.52 0.60
CA TYR A 301 6.96 33.87 1.10
C TYR A 301 8.25 34.45 0.52
#